data_AF-A0A951BDH8-F1
#
_entry.id   AF-A0A951BDH8-F1
#
_cell.length_a   1.000
_cell.length_b   1.000
_cell.length_c   1.000
_cell.angle_alpha   90.00
_cell.angle_beta   90.00
_cell.angle_gamma   90.00
#
_symmetry.space_group_name_H-M   'P 1'
#
loop_
_entity.id
_entity.type
_entity.pdbx_description
1 polymer ?
#
loop_
_entity_poly.entity_id
_entity_poly.type
_entity_poly.pdbx_seq_one_letter_code
_entity_poly.pdbx_strand_id
1 'polypeptide(L)'
;MTEPQDKVAGDLAATCRRTAEASQNAIAWFNDNTTRIPQEHASLLREFRKFGKAASKLTAAVDRPMCVGVFGPSQAGKSYLISALARRGTNPLIADFDGIPGGLDFVRQINPEGGAESTGLVTRFSMRHVATPAGFPVAVRLLSQADVVKILGNTYFSDCDLSEEDVPDAARIQAAAEEARRSAGSAPSPGLVEDDIWDIQEYFERQFKGEPIVRALANSGYWEYLAELAPRLPLAARGKLFGLLWGEIEQFTALYGRLTEALDSLGHANDAFCPIEALVARAGAGFERRGDSVIDVQTLKGLGKTSAGETLEVKGAGGRTAALGRAVLTGLIAELHVALRERPWDFFEHTDLLDFPGARSREHMPDIRNHLKKEAALESLFLRGKVAYLFERYNAEQELTSMLLCIAPSNQEVRTLPAMVKDWIDITHGPDPEAREKTDTALFLVLTKFDAEFEEAAGKSDDSTARWTRRLQTSLLDFFGKAHEWPHEWTPGHPFNNSYWLRNPNFKAKHIIDYDDNGVELALRASEEKRIARGREEYLQNPDVRKHFHDPGKAWDEAFRLNDGGITYLAGAIAPVCNPYIKTQQIAARI
;
A
#
# COMPACT_ATOMS: atom_id res chain seq x y z
N MET A 1 22.31 -19.12 -23.91
CA MET A 1 23.01 -19.27 -22.62
C MET A 1 22.69 -18.05 -21.81
N THR A 2 21.67 -18.12 -20.96
CA THR A 2 21.27 -17.05 -20.06
C THR A 2 22.31 -16.92 -18.96
N GLU A 3 22.84 -15.72 -18.73
CA GLU A 3 23.62 -15.43 -17.52
C GLU A 3 22.77 -15.78 -16.29
N PRO A 4 23.38 -16.26 -15.18
CA PRO A 4 22.64 -16.52 -13.95
C PRO A 4 21.94 -15.23 -13.49
N GLN A 5 20.63 -15.28 -13.24
CA GLN A 5 19.83 -14.11 -12.85
C GLN A 5 20.42 -13.35 -11.66
N ASP A 6 20.99 -14.08 -10.69
CA ASP A 6 21.65 -13.49 -9.52
C ASP A 6 22.85 -12.62 -9.89
N LYS A 7 23.57 -12.97 -10.98
CA LYS A 7 24.69 -12.17 -11.48
C LYS A 7 24.19 -10.85 -12.10
N VAL A 8 23.13 -10.92 -12.91
CA VAL A 8 22.54 -9.73 -13.54
C VAL A 8 21.98 -8.77 -12.47
N ALA A 9 21.27 -9.30 -11.48
CA ALA A 9 20.78 -8.51 -10.35
C ALA A 9 21.95 -7.90 -9.55
N GLY A 10 23.00 -8.68 -9.27
CA GLY A 10 24.20 -8.21 -8.59
C GLY A 10 24.91 -7.07 -9.33
N ASP A 11 25.07 -7.19 -10.65
CA ASP A 11 25.69 -6.18 -11.51
C ASP A 11 24.85 -4.90 -11.61
N LEU A 12 23.52 -5.04 -11.64
CA LEU A 12 22.59 -3.92 -11.61
C LEU A 12 22.62 -3.19 -10.27
N ALA A 13 22.58 -3.92 -9.15
CA ALA A 13 22.73 -3.34 -7.82
C ALA A 13 24.07 -2.61 -7.66
N ALA A 14 25.17 -3.18 -8.21
CA ALA A 14 26.46 -2.51 -8.23
C ALA A 14 26.45 -1.23 -9.08
N THR A 15 25.72 -1.21 -10.20
CA THR A 15 25.53 -0.02 -11.03
C THR A 15 24.75 1.05 -10.29
N CYS A 16 23.63 0.70 -9.65
CA CYS A 16 22.86 1.63 -8.82
C CYS A 16 23.71 2.23 -7.68
N ARG A 17 24.51 1.42 -6.99
CA ARG A 17 25.45 1.91 -5.96
C ARG A 17 26.48 2.89 -6.53
N ARG A 18 27.11 2.56 -7.66
CA ARG A 18 28.07 3.48 -8.32
C ARG A 18 27.43 4.79 -8.73
N THR A 19 26.19 4.78 -9.23
CA THR A 19 25.47 6.03 -9.55
C THR A 19 25.19 6.85 -8.30
N ALA A 20 24.75 6.21 -7.20
CA ALA A 20 24.56 6.90 -5.92
C ALA A 20 25.87 7.53 -5.39
N GLU A 21 26.97 6.77 -5.43
CA GLU A 21 28.31 7.25 -5.05
C GLU A 21 28.78 8.40 -5.96
N ALA A 22 28.57 8.30 -7.27
CA ALA A 22 28.90 9.37 -8.21
C ALA A 22 28.12 10.66 -7.90
N SER A 23 26.83 10.54 -7.55
CA SER A 23 26.04 11.69 -7.11
C SER A 23 26.56 12.32 -5.82
N GLN A 24 26.94 11.50 -4.83
CA GLN A 24 27.54 11.99 -3.58
C GLN A 24 28.88 12.69 -3.82
N ASN A 25 29.73 12.13 -4.69
CA ASN A 25 31.01 12.74 -5.06
C ASN A 25 30.81 14.08 -5.78
N ALA A 26 29.81 14.19 -6.65
CA ALA A 26 29.45 15.45 -7.30
C ALA A 26 28.98 16.50 -6.27
N ILE A 27 28.10 16.11 -5.34
CA ILE A 27 27.63 16.97 -4.23
C ILE A 27 28.82 17.49 -3.40
N ALA A 28 29.76 16.63 -3.02
CA ALA A 28 30.95 17.03 -2.29
C ALA A 28 31.78 18.04 -3.08
N TRP A 29 32.00 17.78 -4.37
CA TRP A 29 32.73 18.70 -5.24
C TRP A 29 32.01 20.05 -5.37
N PHE A 30 30.68 20.08 -5.50
CA PHE A 30 29.91 21.32 -5.57
C PHE A 30 30.10 22.16 -4.30
N ASN A 31 30.08 21.53 -3.12
CA ASN A 31 30.30 22.18 -1.84
C ASN A 31 31.74 22.72 -1.69
N ASP A 32 32.74 22.01 -2.23
CA ASP A 32 34.13 22.47 -2.22
C ASP A 32 34.40 23.59 -3.25
N ASN A 33 33.52 23.78 -4.23
CA ASN A 33 33.72 24.67 -5.38
C ASN A 33 32.62 25.73 -5.54
N THR A 34 31.94 26.13 -4.46
CA THR A 34 30.83 27.12 -4.48
C THR A 34 31.18 28.41 -5.21
N THR A 35 32.42 28.89 -5.09
CA THR A 35 32.88 30.11 -5.78
C THR A 35 33.00 29.97 -7.30
N ARG A 36 33.10 28.75 -7.83
CA ARG A 36 33.19 28.47 -9.27
C ARG A 36 31.81 28.32 -9.92
N ILE A 37 30.81 27.88 -9.16
CA ILE A 37 29.43 27.65 -9.62
C ILE A 37 28.40 28.42 -8.78
N PRO A 38 28.61 29.71 -8.46
CA PRO A 38 27.78 30.40 -7.46
C PRO A 38 26.30 30.51 -7.86
N GLN A 39 26.01 30.55 -9.16
CA GLN A 39 24.64 30.66 -9.68
C GLN A 39 23.92 29.30 -9.74
N GLU A 40 24.67 28.22 -9.98
CA GLU A 40 24.12 26.89 -10.26
C GLU A 40 24.23 25.95 -9.05
N HIS A 41 25.01 26.32 -8.03
CA HIS A 41 25.32 25.47 -6.87
C HIS A 41 24.05 24.89 -6.22
N ALA A 42 23.07 25.74 -5.93
CA ALA A 42 21.83 25.31 -5.28
C ALA A 42 21.00 24.36 -6.16
N SER A 43 20.89 24.63 -7.47
CA SER A 43 20.14 23.77 -8.39
C SER A 43 20.84 22.43 -8.60
N LEU A 44 22.17 22.43 -8.77
CA LEU A 44 22.97 21.23 -8.93
C LEU A 44 22.94 20.34 -7.68
N LEU A 45 23.04 20.92 -6.48
CA LEU A 45 22.89 20.16 -5.23
C LEU A 45 21.53 19.47 -5.16
N ARG A 46 20.45 20.19 -5.46
CA ARG A 46 19.09 19.64 -5.42
C ARG A 46 18.92 18.50 -6.42
N GLU A 47 19.40 18.69 -7.64
CA GLU A 47 19.28 17.71 -8.71
C GLU A 47 20.09 16.44 -8.43
N PHE A 48 21.36 16.57 -8.03
CA PHE A 48 22.21 15.42 -7.73
C PHE A 48 21.81 14.70 -6.45
N ARG A 49 21.24 15.38 -5.44
CA ARG A 49 20.60 14.70 -4.28
C ARG A 49 19.44 13.82 -4.74
N LYS A 50 18.60 14.33 -5.64
CA LYS A 50 17.49 13.55 -6.22
C LYS A 50 18.01 12.32 -6.97
N PHE A 51 19.04 12.46 -7.79
CA PHE A 51 19.64 11.33 -8.50
C PHE A 51 20.26 10.29 -7.57
N GLY A 52 21.07 10.72 -6.60
CA GLY A 52 21.71 9.82 -5.65
C GLY A 52 20.70 9.04 -4.81
N LYS A 53 19.61 9.70 -4.40
CA LYS A 53 18.50 9.05 -3.71
C LYS A 53 17.75 8.07 -4.60
N ALA A 54 17.40 8.45 -5.83
CA ALA A 54 16.72 7.56 -6.77
C ALA A 54 17.55 6.28 -6.98
N ALA A 55 18.86 6.41 -7.20
CA ALA A 55 19.78 5.29 -7.32
C ALA A 55 19.86 4.43 -6.05
N SER A 56 19.82 5.03 -4.86
CA SER A 56 19.80 4.31 -3.58
C SER A 56 18.50 3.52 -3.39
N LYS A 57 17.35 4.10 -3.74
CA LYS A 57 16.04 3.42 -3.76
C LYS A 57 16.04 2.25 -4.76
N LEU A 58 16.60 2.45 -5.96
CA LEU A 58 16.74 1.38 -6.96
C LEU A 58 17.63 0.25 -6.47
N THR A 59 18.72 0.54 -5.74
CA THR A 59 19.56 -0.49 -5.11
C THR A 59 18.74 -1.37 -4.16
N ALA A 60 17.97 -0.75 -3.25
CA ALA A 60 17.10 -1.48 -2.34
C ALA A 60 16.00 -2.27 -3.09
N ALA A 61 15.49 -1.73 -4.19
CA ALA A 61 14.50 -2.40 -5.02
C ALA A 61 15.06 -3.67 -5.67
N VAL A 62 16.33 -3.71 -6.08
CA VAL A 62 16.95 -4.92 -6.67
C VAL A 62 16.93 -6.10 -5.69
N ASP A 63 17.24 -5.86 -4.41
CA ASP A 63 17.32 -6.91 -3.39
C ASP A 63 15.94 -7.40 -2.92
N ARG A 64 14.89 -6.62 -3.18
CA ARG A 64 13.51 -6.97 -2.83
C ARG A 64 12.91 -7.92 -3.88
N PRO A 65 12.10 -8.92 -3.47
CA PRO A 65 11.34 -9.72 -4.42
C PRO A 65 10.34 -8.87 -5.22
N MET A 66 9.91 -9.39 -6.37
CA MET A 66 8.75 -8.83 -7.05
C MET A 66 7.48 -9.11 -6.26
N CYS A 67 6.47 -8.28 -6.43
CA CYS A 67 5.20 -8.48 -5.74
C CYS A 67 4.00 -8.30 -6.66
N VAL A 68 3.02 -9.18 -6.51
CA VAL A 68 1.65 -8.96 -6.97
C VAL A 68 0.89 -8.31 -5.82
N GLY A 69 0.39 -7.10 -5.99
CA GLY A 69 -0.43 -6.42 -4.98
C GLY A 69 -1.91 -6.56 -5.27
N VAL A 70 -2.69 -6.92 -4.25
CA VAL A 70 -4.15 -6.85 -4.29
C VAL A 70 -4.59 -5.52 -3.72
N PHE A 71 -5.21 -4.70 -4.56
CA PHE A 71 -5.59 -3.33 -4.23
C PHE A 71 -7.03 -3.03 -4.62
N GLY A 72 -7.61 -2.01 -3.98
CA GLY A 72 -8.98 -1.57 -4.23
C GLY A 72 -9.68 -1.08 -2.97
N PRO A 73 -10.93 -0.57 -3.10
CA PRO A 73 -11.69 -0.03 -1.99
C PRO A 73 -11.90 -1.04 -0.85
N SER A 74 -12.29 -0.52 0.31
CA SER A 74 -12.88 -1.36 1.37
C SER A 74 -13.93 -2.33 0.81
N GLN A 75 -14.00 -3.54 1.36
CA GLN A 75 -15.08 -4.50 1.07
C GLN A 75 -15.21 -4.92 -0.42
N ALA A 76 -14.19 -4.66 -1.23
CA ALA A 76 -14.15 -5.03 -2.64
C ALA A 76 -13.92 -6.54 -2.89
N GLY A 77 -13.93 -7.39 -1.87
CA GLY A 77 -13.67 -8.83 -1.99
C GLY A 77 -12.19 -9.25 -1.97
N LYS A 78 -11.27 -8.33 -1.64
CA LYS A 78 -9.81 -8.57 -1.59
C LYS A 78 -9.42 -9.76 -0.71
N SER A 79 -9.96 -9.85 0.50
CA SER A 79 -9.59 -10.89 1.46
C SER A 79 -9.85 -12.30 0.94
N TYR A 80 -10.95 -12.50 0.19
CA TYR A 80 -11.19 -13.78 -0.48
C TYR A 80 -10.12 -14.05 -1.54
N LEU A 81 -9.88 -13.10 -2.43
CA LEU A 81 -8.87 -13.23 -3.49
C LEU A 81 -7.49 -13.56 -2.92
N ILE A 82 -7.05 -12.82 -1.88
CA ILE A 82 -5.78 -13.07 -1.17
C ILE A 82 -5.76 -14.49 -0.62
N SER A 83 -6.79 -14.89 0.13
CA SER A 83 -6.83 -16.22 0.74
C SER A 83 -6.78 -17.34 -0.31
N ALA A 84 -7.45 -17.15 -1.44
CA ALA A 84 -7.54 -18.14 -2.50
C ALA A 84 -6.26 -18.22 -3.35
N LEU A 85 -5.57 -17.10 -3.59
CA LEU A 85 -4.27 -17.08 -4.27
C LEU A 85 -3.13 -17.56 -3.38
N ALA A 86 -3.18 -17.29 -2.07
CA ALA A 86 -2.12 -17.63 -1.13
C ALA A 86 -2.19 -19.08 -0.61
N ARG A 87 -3.20 -19.87 -1.00
CA ARG A 87 -3.37 -21.26 -0.56
C ARG A 87 -3.26 -22.25 -1.72
N ARG A 88 -2.81 -23.46 -1.45
CA ARG A 88 -2.76 -24.54 -2.44
C ARG A 88 -4.14 -25.19 -2.60
N GLY A 89 -4.79 -24.96 -3.74
CA GLY A 89 -6.13 -25.50 -4.01
C GLY A 89 -7.16 -25.02 -2.99
N THR A 90 -7.79 -25.96 -2.28
CA THR A 90 -8.81 -25.67 -1.25
C THR A 90 -8.28 -25.81 0.19
N ASN A 91 -6.98 -26.08 0.37
CA ASN A 91 -6.36 -26.22 1.70
C ASN A 91 -6.47 -24.92 2.51
N PRO A 92 -6.47 -24.99 3.86
CA PRO A 92 -6.35 -23.79 4.69
C PRO A 92 -5.07 -23.01 4.39
N LEU A 93 -5.13 -21.67 4.50
CA LEU A 93 -3.96 -20.81 4.39
C LEU A 93 -3.16 -20.87 5.69
N ILE A 94 -2.08 -21.64 5.70
CA ILE A 94 -1.24 -21.81 6.90
C ILE A 94 -0.03 -20.88 6.86
N ALA A 95 0.02 -19.98 7.85
CA ALA A 95 1.16 -19.12 8.16
C ALA A 95 2.15 -19.86 9.05
N ASP A 96 3.40 -19.93 8.63
CA ASP A 96 4.48 -20.58 9.36
C ASP A 96 5.24 -19.57 10.24
N PHE A 97 5.51 -19.97 11.49
CA PHE A 97 6.15 -19.14 12.50
C PHE A 97 7.16 -19.97 13.29
N ASP A 98 8.33 -19.41 13.56
CA ASP A 98 9.37 -20.08 14.35
C ASP A 98 8.84 -20.46 15.74
N GLY A 99 9.05 -21.72 16.14
CA GLY A 99 8.58 -22.23 17.43
C GLY A 99 7.07 -22.53 17.52
N ILE A 100 6.33 -22.51 16.40
CA ILE A 100 4.91 -22.89 16.35
C ILE A 100 4.71 -24.10 15.43
N PRO A 101 4.77 -25.33 15.95
CA PRO A 101 4.60 -26.53 15.15
C PRO A 101 3.25 -26.55 14.43
N GLY A 102 3.27 -26.75 13.11
CA GLY A 102 2.07 -26.81 12.27
C GLY A 102 1.57 -25.45 11.76
N GLY A 103 2.13 -24.34 12.23
CA GLY A 103 1.72 -22.99 11.84
C GLY A 103 0.32 -22.60 12.35
N LEU A 104 -0.20 -21.49 11.85
CA LEU A 104 -1.51 -20.94 12.18
C LEU A 104 -2.37 -20.75 10.93
N ASP A 105 -3.66 -21.05 11.01
CA ASP A 105 -4.62 -20.71 9.95
C ASP A 105 -4.80 -19.19 9.91
N PHE A 106 -4.28 -18.55 8.86
CA PHE A 106 -4.31 -17.11 8.72
C PHE A 106 -5.74 -16.58 8.71
N VAL A 107 -6.66 -17.24 7.98
CA VAL A 107 -8.03 -16.74 7.82
C VAL A 107 -8.83 -16.90 9.12
N ARG A 108 -8.63 -18.00 9.84
CA ARG A 108 -9.39 -18.31 11.07
C ARG A 108 -8.80 -17.70 12.33
N GLN A 109 -7.48 -17.64 12.46
CA GLN A 109 -6.82 -17.27 13.71
C GLN A 109 -6.20 -15.87 13.67
N ILE A 110 -5.66 -15.41 12.53
CA ILE A 110 -4.90 -14.15 12.45
C ILE A 110 -5.72 -13.00 11.87
N ASN A 111 -6.35 -13.22 10.72
CA ASN A 111 -7.10 -12.21 10.00
C ASN A 111 -8.29 -11.76 10.88
N PRO A 112 -8.50 -10.45 11.09
CA PRO A 112 -9.55 -10.00 11.99
C PRO A 112 -10.95 -10.34 11.48
N GLU A 113 -11.92 -10.33 12.40
CA GLU A 113 -13.31 -10.63 12.13
C GLU A 113 -14.04 -9.36 11.71
N GLY A 114 -14.54 -9.28 10.48
CA GLY A 114 -15.27 -8.09 10.04
C GLY A 114 -15.65 -8.09 8.57
N GLY A 115 -16.88 -7.66 8.28
CA GLY A 115 -17.32 -7.29 6.93
C GLY A 115 -16.91 -5.87 6.52
N ALA A 116 -16.21 -5.13 7.39
CA ALA A 116 -15.64 -3.81 7.13
C ALA A 116 -14.10 -3.87 7.15
N GLU A 117 -13.45 -2.81 6.67
CA GLU A 117 -11.98 -2.67 6.59
C GLU A 117 -11.28 -3.07 7.90
N SER A 118 -10.66 -4.25 7.89
CA SER A 118 -10.10 -4.87 9.10
C SER A 118 -8.60 -4.61 9.28
N THR A 119 -7.87 -4.26 8.23
CA THR A 119 -6.39 -4.15 8.27
C THR A 119 -5.88 -2.73 8.00
N GLY A 120 -4.87 -2.31 8.76
CA GLY A 120 -4.25 -0.96 8.69
C GLY A 120 -2.77 -0.99 8.31
N LEU A 121 -2.29 -2.11 7.79
CA LEU A 121 -0.91 -2.40 7.37
C LEU A 121 -0.95 -3.27 6.10
N VAL A 122 0.18 -3.36 5.40
CA VAL A 122 0.35 -4.29 4.27
C VAL A 122 0.69 -5.69 4.80
N THR A 123 0.01 -6.73 4.33
CA THR A 123 0.40 -8.12 4.67
C THR A 123 1.13 -8.74 3.49
N ARG A 124 2.38 -9.17 3.70
CA ARG A 124 3.20 -9.87 2.70
C ARG A 124 3.12 -11.36 2.92
N PHE A 125 2.63 -12.09 1.92
CA PHE A 125 2.69 -13.55 1.87
C PHE A 125 3.85 -13.98 0.98
N SER A 126 4.77 -14.76 1.54
CA SER A 126 6.01 -15.15 0.86
C SER A 126 6.39 -16.59 1.18
N MET A 127 7.06 -17.27 0.25
CA MET A 127 7.77 -18.53 0.54
C MET A 127 9.10 -18.30 1.27
N ARG A 128 9.58 -17.06 1.36
CA ARG A 128 10.82 -16.71 2.04
C ARG A 128 10.59 -16.67 3.55
N HIS A 129 11.39 -17.42 4.29
CA HIS A 129 11.44 -17.36 5.74
C HIS A 129 12.39 -16.25 6.18
N VAL A 130 11.90 -15.36 7.05
CA VAL A 130 12.73 -14.36 7.72
C VAL A 130 13.27 -15.00 9.00
N ALA A 131 14.59 -14.97 9.20
CA ALA A 131 15.18 -15.47 10.43
C ALA A 131 14.72 -14.60 11.62
N THR A 132 14.05 -15.20 12.60
CA THR A 132 13.54 -14.47 13.75
C THR A 132 14.30 -14.80 15.05
N PRO A 133 14.44 -13.84 15.98
CA PRO A 133 14.99 -14.11 17.30
C PRO A 133 14.08 -15.06 18.10
N ALA A 134 14.68 -15.92 18.92
CA ALA A 134 13.93 -16.81 19.81
C ALA A 134 12.93 -16.04 20.68
N GLY A 135 11.66 -16.46 20.68
CA GLY A 135 10.56 -15.82 21.39
C GLY A 135 9.85 -14.70 20.62
N PHE A 136 10.37 -14.27 19.46
CA PHE A 136 9.81 -13.17 18.67
C PHE A 136 9.55 -13.60 17.21
N PRO A 137 8.64 -14.56 16.97
CA PRO A 137 8.49 -15.16 15.64
C PRO A 137 7.78 -14.27 14.62
N VAL A 138 7.19 -13.15 15.03
CA VAL A 138 6.43 -12.27 14.14
C VAL A 138 7.36 -11.18 13.60
N ALA A 139 7.72 -11.23 12.32
CA ALA A 139 8.54 -10.23 11.67
C ALA A 139 7.68 -9.11 11.07
N VAL A 140 8.01 -7.86 11.38
CA VAL A 140 7.32 -6.66 10.90
C VAL A 140 8.30 -5.61 10.38
N ARG A 141 7.89 -4.87 9.34
CA ARG A 141 8.57 -3.67 8.89
C ARG A 141 7.91 -2.45 9.53
N LEU A 142 8.72 -1.57 10.11
CA LEU A 142 8.25 -0.35 10.76
C LEU A 142 8.24 0.85 9.79
N LEU A 143 7.42 1.82 10.13
CA LEU A 143 7.47 3.18 9.59
C LEU A 143 8.68 3.91 10.19
N SER A 144 9.39 4.66 9.36
CA SER A 144 10.43 5.60 9.78
C SER A 144 9.82 6.89 10.33
N GLN A 145 10.64 7.75 10.93
CA GLN A 145 10.19 9.08 11.33
C GLN A 145 9.73 9.92 10.12
N ALA A 146 10.43 9.81 8.99
CA ALA A 146 10.04 10.49 7.75
C ALA A 146 8.67 10.00 7.24
N ASP A 147 8.37 8.70 7.37
CA ASP A 147 7.06 8.16 7.03
C ASP A 147 5.96 8.77 7.91
N VAL A 148 6.20 8.89 9.23
CA VAL A 148 5.23 9.51 10.16
C VAL A 148 4.96 10.97 9.78
N VAL A 149 5.99 11.74 9.41
CA VAL A 149 5.82 13.14 8.97
C VAL A 149 4.95 13.21 7.70
N LYS A 150 5.23 12.36 6.71
CA LYS A 150 4.44 12.31 5.47
C LYS A 150 3.00 11.88 5.72
N ILE A 151 2.77 10.92 6.61
CA ILE A 151 1.41 10.49 6.99
C ILE A 151 0.62 11.66 7.60
N LEU A 152 1.20 12.36 8.57
CA LEU A 152 0.51 13.47 9.24
C LEU A 152 0.25 14.65 8.30
N GLY A 153 1.23 14.99 7.46
CA GLY A 153 1.04 16.00 6.41
C GLY A 153 0.00 15.59 5.37
N ASN A 154 0.04 14.34 4.91
CA ASN A 154 -0.95 13.81 3.98
C ASN A 154 -2.36 13.91 4.55
N THR A 155 -2.55 13.51 5.81
CA THR A 155 -3.82 13.67 6.53
C THR A 155 -4.24 15.14 6.56
N TYR A 156 -3.35 16.06 6.94
CA TYR A 156 -3.69 17.48 7.03
C TYR A 156 -4.11 18.06 5.67
N PHE A 157 -3.34 17.83 4.61
CA PHE A 157 -3.63 18.40 3.28
C PHE A 157 -4.74 17.70 2.52
N SER A 158 -5.01 16.42 2.80
CA SER A 158 -6.00 15.64 2.04
C SER A 158 -7.38 15.57 2.69
N ASP A 159 -7.47 15.84 3.99
CA ASP A 159 -8.72 15.66 4.75
C ASP A 159 -9.25 16.96 5.39
N CYS A 160 -8.43 18.01 5.52
CA CYS A 160 -8.85 19.31 6.04
C CYS A 160 -9.21 20.27 4.91
N ASP A 161 -10.21 21.11 5.13
CA ASP A 161 -10.42 22.32 4.34
C ASP A 161 -9.42 23.37 4.83
N LEU A 162 -8.54 23.81 3.92
CA LEU A 162 -7.46 24.75 4.22
C LEU A 162 -7.79 26.18 3.80
N SER A 163 -9.02 26.44 3.30
CA SER A 163 -9.40 27.75 2.77
C SER A 163 -9.33 28.87 3.81
N GLU A 164 -9.57 28.54 5.08
CA GLU A 164 -9.55 29.47 6.22
C GLU A 164 -8.31 29.29 7.13
N GLU A 165 -7.39 28.38 6.78
CA GLU A 165 -6.16 28.19 7.57
C GLU A 165 -5.14 29.30 7.29
N ASP A 166 -4.49 29.76 8.35
CA ASP A 166 -3.49 30.82 8.27
C ASP A 166 -2.21 30.31 7.58
N VAL A 167 -1.84 30.95 6.48
CA VAL A 167 -0.63 30.63 5.73
C VAL A 167 0.56 31.26 6.45
N PRO A 168 1.55 30.48 6.92
CA PRO A 168 2.67 31.03 7.66
C PRO A 168 3.49 31.97 6.78
N ASP A 169 3.70 33.20 7.24
CA ASP A 169 4.56 34.17 6.57
C ASP A 169 6.05 33.86 6.79
N ALA A 170 6.91 34.54 6.02
CA ALA A 170 8.35 34.35 6.10
C ALA A 170 8.92 34.68 7.50
N ALA A 171 8.32 35.64 8.22
CA ALA A 171 8.77 36.03 9.55
C ALA A 171 8.49 34.93 10.58
N ARG A 172 7.31 34.32 10.54
CA ARG A 172 6.94 33.16 11.39
C ARG A 172 7.84 31.97 11.11
N ILE A 173 8.09 31.67 9.83
CA ILE A 173 8.98 30.56 9.42
C ILE A 173 10.41 30.80 9.91
N GLN A 174 10.93 32.01 9.74
CA GLN A 174 12.26 32.38 10.22
C GLN A 174 12.35 32.31 11.75
N ALA A 175 11.34 32.81 12.48
CA ALA A 175 11.31 32.75 13.95
C ALA A 175 11.32 31.30 14.47
N ALA A 176 10.56 30.40 13.84
CA ALA A 176 10.57 28.98 14.14
C ALA A 176 11.97 28.36 13.89
N ALA A 177 12.62 28.73 12.78
CA ALA A 177 13.98 28.28 12.47
C ALA A 177 15.02 28.81 13.48
N GLU A 178 14.87 30.05 13.96
CA GLU A 178 15.75 30.64 14.99
C GLU A 178 15.56 29.99 16.37
N GLU A 179 14.33 29.66 16.77
CA GLU A 179 14.07 28.85 17.97
C GLU A 179 14.69 27.45 17.84
N ALA A 180 14.51 26.80 16.69
CA ALA A 180 15.12 25.52 16.40
C ALA A 180 16.66 25.59 16.46
N ARG A 181 17.28 26.61 15.85
CA ARG A 181 18.73 26.80 15.86
C ARG A 181 19.30 26.97 17.28
N ARG A 182 18.58 27.63 18.18
CA ARG A 182 18.95 27.73 19.60
C ARG A 182 18.87 26.39 20.35
N SER A 183 18.03 25.48 19.88
CA SER A 183 17.81 24.15 20.48
C SER A 183 18.66 23.05 19.83
N ALA A 184 19.30 23.33 18.69
CA ALA A 184 20.06 22.35 17.93
C ALA A 184 21.34 21.94 18.68
N GLY A 185 21.54 20.63 18.82
CA GLY A 185 22.74 20.06 19.42
C GLY A 185 23.96 20.17 18.50
N SER A 186 25.16 20.03 19.06
CA SER A 186 26.40 19.94 18.28
C SER A 186 26.51 18.62 17.50
N ALA A 187 25.94 17.55 18.03
CA ALA A 187 25.92 16.22 17.41
C ALA A 187 24.59 15.92 16.72
N PRO A 188 24.58 15.07 15.67
CA PRO A 188 23.35 14.54 15.10
C PRO A 188 22.54 13.73 16.12
N SER A 189 21.23 13.95 16.12
CA SER A 189 20.24 13.17 16.85
C SER A 189 19.81 11.96 15.99
N PRO A 190 19.65 10.76 16.56
CA PRO A 190 19.22 9.58 15.81
C PRO A 190 17.87 9.73 15.09
N GLY A 191 17.65 8.83 14.12
CA GLY A 191 16.35 8.59 13.48
C GLY A 191 16.00 9.45 12.28
N LEU A 192 16.80 10.47 11.98
CA LEU A 192 16.57 11.34 10.83
C LEU A 192 17.89 11.91 10.32
N VAL A 193 18.12 11.80 9.02
CA VAL A 193 19.26 12.41 8.34
C VAL A 193 18.79 13.48 7.34
N GLU A 194 19.74 14.25 6.81
CA GLU A 194 19.44 15.30 5.84
C GLU A 194 18.68 14.77 4.61
N ASP A 195 19.08 13.60 4.10
CA ASP A 195 18.43 12.96 2.94
C ASP A 195 16.96 12.62 3.20
N ASP A 196 16.56 12.35 4.44
CA ASP A 196 15.17 12.12 4.79
C ASP A 196 14.34 13.40 4.62
N ILE A 197 14.90 14.56 4.93
CA ILE A 197 14.23 15.86 4.75
C ILE A 197 13.96 16.13 3.28
N TRP A 198 14.93 15.85 2.41
CA TRP A 198 14.73 15.99 0.98
C TRP A 198 13.68 14.99 0.44
N ASP A 199 13.47 13.85 1.12
CA ASP A 199 12.37 12.91 0.80
C ASP A 199 11.01 13.48 1.15
N ILE A 200 10.96 14.11 2.32
CA ILE A 200 9.77 14.78 2.82
C ILE A 200 9.45 15.93 1.87
N GLN A 201 10.42 16.78 1.51
CA GLN A 201 10.19 17.84 0.52
C GLN A 201 9.63 17.30 -0.80
N GLU A 202 10.31 16.30 -1.41
CA GLU A 202 9.86 15.73 -2.69
C GLU A 202 8.42 15.18 -2.59
N TYR A 203 8.09 14.55 -1.47
CA TYR A 203 6.74 14.07 -1.22
C TYR A 203 5.70 15.21 -1.20
N PHE A 204 5.93 16.25 -0.40
CA PHE A 204 4.99 17.37 -0.28
C PHE A 204 4.91 18.20 -1.57
N GLU A 205 6.01 18.38 -2.29
CA GLU A 205 5.99 19.07 -3.58
C GLU A 205 5.31 18.25 -4.67
N ARG A 206 5.45 16.93 -4.66
CA ARG A 206 4.74 16.07 -5.63
C ARG A 206 3.24 16.09 -5.38
N GLN A 207 2.82 15.96 -4.12
CA GLN A 207 1.41 15.79 -3.77
C GLN A 207 0.66 17.12 -3.60
N PHE A 208 1.33 18.15 -3.06
CA PHE A 208 0.66 19.33 -2.50
C PHE A 208 1.28 20.66 -2.94
N LYS A 209 2.07 20.71 -4.02
CA LYS A 209 2.68 21.96 -4.53
C LYS A 209 1.66 23.05 -4.89
N GLY A 210 0.41 22.69 -5.18
CA GLY A 210 -0.68 23.65 -5.39
C GLY A 210 -1.10 24.39 -4.12
N GLU A 211 -0.85 23.83 -2.95
CA GLU A 211 -1.35 24.36 -1.68
C GLU A 211 -0.61 25.65 -1.26
N PRO A 212 -1.32 26.70 -0.84
CA PRO A 212 -0.70 27.96 -0.41
C PRO A 212 0.35 27.78 0.70
N ILE A 213 0.07 26.93 1.68
CA ILE A 213 0.98 26.64 2.81
C ILE A 213 2.30 26.05 2.30
N VAL A 214 2.24 25.02 1.45
CA VAL A 214 3.44 24.36 0.90
C VAL A 214 4.27 25.35 0.06
N ARG A 215 3.62 26.20 -0.73
CA ARG A 215 4.30 27.26 -1.48
C ARG A 215 4.97 28.29 -0.58
N ALA A 216 4.30 28.74 0.48
CA ALA A 216 4.86 29.69 1.42
C ALA A 216 6.08 29.13 2.17
N LEU A 217 6.01 27.88 2.61
CA LEU A 217 7.13 27.16 3.22
C LEU A 217 8.32 27.06 2.25
N ALA A 218 8.09 26.59 1.02
CA ALA A 218 9.14 26.44 0.01
C ALA A 218 9.81 27.79 -0.34
N ASN A 219 9.02 28.85 -0.52
CA ASN A 219 9.53 30.17 -0.87
C ASN A 219 10.30 30.86 0.27
N SER A 220 10.13 30.40 1.51
CA SER A 220 10.75 31.00 2.71
C SER A 220 11.97 30.21 3.20
N GLY A 221 12.49 29.26 2.41
CA GLY A 221 13.66 28.45 2.77
C GLY A 221 13.41 27.40 3.85
N TYR A 222 12.14 27.03 4.10
CA TYR A 222 11.79 26.10 5.17
C TYR A 222 12.44 24.73 5.03
N TRP A 223 12.55 24.21 3.80
CA TRP A 223 13.15 22.90 3.54
C TRP A 223 14.65 22.89 3.84
N GLU A 224 15.35 23.97 3.49
CA GLU A 224 16.76 24.17 3.82
C GLU A 224 16.96 24.28 5.34
N TYR A 225 16.07 24.98 6.06
CA TYR A 225 16.11 25.01 7.53
C TYR A 225 15.86 23.63 8.15
N LEU A 226 14.89 22.87 7.64
CA LEU A 226 14.66 21.50 8.10
C LEU A 226 15.88 20.61 7.86
N ALA A 227 16.48 20.69 6.68
CA ALA A 227 17.64 19.88 6.30
C ALA A 227 18.84 20.17 7.20
N GLU A 228 19.09 21.45 7.50
CA GLU A 228 20.15 21.89 8.41
C GLU A 228 19.88 21.46 9.87
N LEU A 229 18.65 21.69 10.36
CA LEU A 229 18.37 21.69 11.79
C LEU A 229 17.77 20.39 12.29
N ALA A 230 16.77 19.82 11.60
CA ALA A 230 15.99 18.69 12.10
C ALA A 230 16.83 17.46 12.50
N PRO A 231 17.90 17.07 11.74
CA PRO A 231 18.79 15.98 12.14
C PRO A 231 19.54 16.22 13.46
N ARG A 232 19.59 17.46 13.96
CA ARG A 232 20.33 17.85 15.18
C ARG A 232 19.42 18.34 16.31
N LEU A 233 18.11 18.36 16.08
CA LEU A 233 17.13 18.78 17.08
C LEU A 233 16.80 17.66 18.06
N PRO A 234 16.54 17.99 19.35
CA PRO A 234 15.83 17.08 20.25
C PRO A 234 14.38 16.91 19.79
N LEU A 235 13.75 15.79 20.16
CA LEU A 235 12.43 15.40 19.66
C LEU A 235 11.37 16.50 19.77
N ALA A 236 11.25 17.13 20.95
CA ALA A 236 10.24 18.18 21.16
C ALA A 236 10.42 19.37 20.21
N ALA A 237 11.66 19.84 20.02
CA ALA A 237 11.95 20.94 19.10
C ALA A 237 11.78 20.51 17.63
N ARG A 238 12.14 19.26 17.31
CA ARG A 238 11.90 18.68 15.98
C ARG A 238 10.41 18.63 15.65
N GLY A 239 9.57 18.21 16.61
CA GLY A 239 8.12 18.18 16.47
C GLY A 239 7.51 19.57 16.25
N LYS A 240 7.98 20.58 16.98
CA LYS A 240 7.57 21.98 16.75
C LYS A 240 7.91 22.46 15.33
N LEU A 241 9.13 22.20 14.86
CA LEU A 241 9.55 22.65 13.54
C LEU A 241 8.76 21.97 12.42
N PHE A 242 8.51 20.65 12.54
CA PHE A 242 7.60 19.95 11.63
C PHE A 242 6.13 20.37 11.77
N GLY A 243 5.76 20.98 12.90
CA GLY A 243 4.43 21.52 13.16
C GLY A 243 3.88 22.41 12.04
N LEU A 244 4.77 23.13 11.35
CA LEU A 244 4.40 23.99 10.22
C LEU A 244 3.84 23.20 9.02
N LEU A 245 4.15 21.91 8.88
CA LEU A 245 3.61 21.04 7.82
C LEU A 245 2.15 20.61 8.07
N TRP A 246 1.62 20.85 9.27
CA TRP A 246 0.27 20.43 9.64
C TRP A 246 -0.47 21.47 10.49
N GLY A 247 -0.26 22.75 10.18
CA GLY A 247 -1.01 23.87 10.78
C GLY A 247 -0.80 24.03 12.28
N GLU A 248 0.32 23.53 12.81
CA GLU A 248 0.69 23.53 14.24
C GLU A 248 -0.40 22.91 15.14
N ILE A 249 -1.14 21.94 14.62
CA ILE A 249 -2.12 21.17 15.38
C ILE A 249 -1.41 20.35 16.46
N GLU A 250 -1.66 20.71 17.73
CA GLU A 250 -1.01 20.12 18.90
C GLU A 250 -1.17 18.59 18.95
N GLN A 251 -2.34 18.07 18.62
CA GLN A 251 -2.61 16.62 18.63
C GLN A 251 -1.75 15.86 17.61
N PHE A 252 -1.46 16.45 16.45
CA PHE A 252 -0.59 15.84 15.44
C PHE A 252 0.88 15.88 15.88
N THR A 253 1.33 17.01 16.43
CA THR A 253 2.68 17.14 17.00
C THR A 253 2.91 16.17 18.17
N ALA A 254 1.90 16.00 19.04
CA ALA A 254 1.95 15.04 20.14
C ALA A 254 1.99 13.59 19.65
N LEU A 255 1.20 13.26 18.61
CA LEU A 255 1.21 11.93 18.01
C LEU A 255 2.56 11.63 17.35
N TYR A 256 3.13 12.58 16.61
CA TYR A 256 4.48 12.49 16.05
C TYR A 256 5.53 12.20 17.13
N GLY A 257 5.47 12.91 18.26
CA GLY A 257 6.35 12.70 19.40
C GLY A 257 6.23 11.27 19.94
N ARG A 258 5.00 10.84 20.25
CA ARG A 258 4.72 9.50 20.79
C ARG A 258 5.21 8.36 19.87
N LEU A 259 4.96 8.47 18.57
CA LEU A 259 5.41 7.47 17.59
C LEU A 259 6.94 7.46 17.46
N THR A 260 7.57 8.64 17.50
CA THR A 260 9.03 8.73 17.47
C THR A 260 9.69 8.15 18.71
N GLU A 261 9.16 8.41 19.91
CA GLU A 261 9.71 7.86 21.16
C GLU A 261 9.75 6.32 21.12
N ALA A 262 8.69 5.70 20.58
CA ALA A 262 8.67 4.27 20.36
C ALA A 262 9.74 3.82 19.35
N LEU A 263 9.96 4.56 18.26
CA LEU A 263 11.05 4.26 17.32
C LEU A 263 12.43 4.42 17.96
N ASP A 264 12.67 5.48 18.75
CA ASP A 264 13.94 5.71 19.45
C ASP A 264 14.26 4.59 20.45
N SER A 265 13.24 4.10 21.16
CA SER A 265 13.38 2.96 22.08
C SER A 265 13.83 1.67 21.37
N LEU A 266 13.49 1.51 20.08
CA LEU A 266 13.95 0.42 19.22
C LEU A 266 15.23 0.76 18.45
N GLY A 267 15.80 1.95 18.65
CA GLY A 267 16.99 2.41 17.94
C GLY A 267 16.75 2.75 16.48
N HIS A 268 15.52 3.16 16.13
CA HIS A 268 15.09 3.49 14.76
C HIS A 268 15.32 2.33 13.77
N ALA A 269 15.12 1.09 14.22
CA ALA A 269 15.19 -0.07 13.35
C ALA A 269 14.09 -0.07 12.29
N ASN A 270 14.44 -0.39 11.03
CA ASN A 270 13.47 -0.54 9.94
C ASN A 270 12.61 -1.79 10.08
N ASP A 271 13.16 -2.83 10.71
CA ASP A 271 12.51 -4.11 10.94
C ASP A 271 12.51 -4.41 12.45
N ALA A 272 11.45 -5.06 12.91
CA ALA A 272 11.30 -5.49 14.29
C ALA A 272 10.63 -6.86 14.37
N PHE A 273 10.76 -7.47 15.53
CA PHE A 273 10.27 -8.80 15.84
C PHE A 273 9.39 -8.75 17.08
N CYS A 274 8.22 -9.37 17.00
CA CYS A 274 7.21 -9.38 18.03
C CYS A 274 6.93 -10.81 18.52
N PRO A 275 6.50 -10.99 19.78
CA PRO A 275 5.96 -12.25 20.25
C PRO A 275 4.69 -12.60 19.48
N ILE A 276 4.33 -13.89 19.45
CA ILE A 276 3.15 -14.36 18.70
C ILE A 276 1.85 -13.73 19.22
N GLU A 277 1.84 -13.33 20.49
CA GLU A 277 0.75 -12.62 21.15
C GLU A 277 0.45 -11.25 20.52
N ALA A 278 1.33 -10.74 19.64
CA ALA A 278 1.00 -9.61 18.77
C ALA A 278 -0.19 -9.90 17.83
N LEU A 279 -0.32 -11.16 17.39
CA LEU A 279 -1.31 -11.58 16.39
C LEU A 279 -2.50 -12.35 16.96
N VAL A 280 -2.26 -13.21 17.96
CA VAL A 280 -3.24 -14.18 18.48
C VAL A 280 -3.24 -14.23 20.00
N ALA A 281 -4.30 -14.78 20.61
CA ALA A 281 -4.35 -15.08 22.03
C ALA A 281 -4.03 -16.56 22.28
N ARG A 282 -3.41 -16.87 23.42
CA ARG A 282 -3.19 -18.25 23.88
C ARG A 282 -4.51 -18.82 24.39
N ALA A 283 -4.92 -19.96 23.84
CA ALA A 283 -6.13 -20.68 24.26
C ALA A 283 -5.79 -22.15 24.54
N GLY A 284 -5.56 -22.47 25.81
CA GLY A 284 -5.07 -23.79 26.22
C GLY A 284 -3.72 -24.12 25.58
N ALA A 285 -3.63 -25.23 24.86
CA ALA A 285 -2.43 -25.63 24.12
C ALA A 285 -2.31 -24.98 22.73
N GLY A 286 -3.34 -24.25 22.28
CA GLY A 286 -3.41 -23.65 20.95
C GLY A 286 -3.51 -22.13 20.98
N PHE A 287 -3.99 -21.59 19.86
CA PHE A 287 -4.15 -20.16 19.65
C PHE A 287 -5.53 -19.85 19.10
N GLU A 288 -6.08 -18.72 19.52
CA GLU A 288 -7.31 -18.18 19.00
C GLU A 288 -7.14 -16.74 18.55
N ARG A 289 -8.11 -16.27 17.76
CA ARG A 289 -8.15 -14.89 17.30
C ARG A 289 -8.30 -13.94 18.48
N ARG A 290 -7.59 -12.82 18.43
CA ARG A 290 -7.75 -11.71 19.39
C ARG A 290 -8.31 -10.47 18.70
N GLY A 291 -9.19 -9.75 19.40
CA GLY A 291 -9.84 -8.53 18.87
C GLY A 291 -8.98 -7.26 18.92
N ASP A 292 -7.82 -7.34 19.56
CA ASP A 292 -6.80 -6.31 19.62
C ASP A 292 -5.50 -6.81 18.97
N SER A 293 -5.59 -7.47 17.82
CA SER A 293 -4.40 -7.91 17.08
C SER A 293 -3.68 -6.70 16.47
N VAL A 294 -2.36 -6.75 16.29
CA VAL A 294 -1.62 -5.64 15.64
C VAL A 294 -2.00 -5.44 14.17
N ILE A 295 -2.63 -6.44 13.54
CA ILE A 295 -3.18 -6.33 12.19
C ILE A 295 -4.56 -5.66 12.17
N ASP A 296 -5.27 -5.63 13.30
CA ASP A 296 -6.64 -5.09 13.39
C ASP A 296 -6.63 -3.56 13.56
N VAL A 297 -7.35 -2.86 12.69
CA VAL A 297 -7.55 -1.40 12.80
C VAL A 297 -8.22 -0.97 14.09
N GLN A 298 -9.01 -1.82 14.74
CA GLN A 298 -9.64 -1.52 16.04
C GLN A 298 -8.58 -1.26 17.12
N THR A 299 -7.42 -1.90 17.02
CA THR A 299 -6.29 -1.69 17.93
C THR A 299 -5.77 -0.25 17.87
N LEU A 300 -5.91 0.44 16.73
CA LEU A 300 -5.53 1.86 16.60
C LEU A 300 -6.40 2.80 17.44
N LYS A 301 -7.59 2.39 17.90
CA LYS A 301 -8.42 3.20 18.81
C LYS A 301 -7.74 3.51 20.14
N GLY A 302 -6.68 2.79 20.49
CA GLY A 302 -5.83 3.12 21.64
C GLY A 302 -4.84 4.26 21.38
N LEU A 303 -4.63 4.67 20.13
CA LEU A 303 -3.56 5.59 19.73
C LEU A 303 -3.79 7.02 20.22
N GLY A 304 -5.05 7.44 20.33
CA GLY A 304 -5.43 8.73 20.93
C GLY A 304 -5.46 8.74 22.47
N LYS A 305 -5.27 7.59 23.12
CA LYS A 305 -5.41 7.45 24.59
C LYS A 305 -4.05 7.54 25.29
N THR A 306 -3.99 8.32 26.37
CA THR A 306 -2.79 8.51 27.20
C THR A 306 -2.55 7.41 28.23
N SER A 307 -3.55 6.57 28.54
CA SER A 307 -3.37 5.43 29.43
C SER A 307 -2.53 4.34 28.78
N ALA A 308 -1.59 3.78 29.54
CA ALA A 308 -0.82 2.62 29.13
C ALA A 308 -1.76 1.41 29.05
N GLY A 309 -2.17 1.05 27.83
CA GLY A 309 -2.82 -0.23 27.57
C GLY A 309 -1.83 -1.39 27.74
N GLU A 310 -2.25 -2.60 27.34
CA GLU A 310 -1.34 -3.75 27.27
C GLU A 310 -0.11 -3.40 26.41
N THR A 311 1.08 -3.74 26.92
CA THR A 311 2.34 -3.56 26.21
C THR A 311 2.84 -4.89 25.67
N LEU A 312 3.58 -4.84 24.56
CA LEU A 312 4.28 -5.96 23.96
C LEU A 312 5.77 -5.70 24.03
N GLU A 313 6.54 -6.70 24.42
CA GLU A 313 7.99 -6.66 24.24
C GLU A 313 8.31 -6.78 22.74
N VAL A 314 9.04 -5.83 22.20
CA VAL A 314 9.39 -5.77 20.77
C VAL A 314 10.89 -5.64 20.64
N LYS A 315 11.47 -6.43 19.73
CA LYS A 315 12.91 -6.43 19.46
C LYS A 315 13.19 -5.83 18.08
N GLY A 316 13.86 -4.69 18.03
CA GLY A 316 14.34 -4.12 16.77
C GLY A 316 15.44 -4.99 16.16
N ALA A 317 15.59 -4.99 14.84
CA ALA A 317 16.62 -5.76 14.14
C ALA A 317 18.06 -5.37 14.56
N GLY A 318 18.27 -4.15 15.05
CA GLY A 318 19.53 -3.71 15.67
C GLY A 318 19.80 -4.30 17.06
N GLY A 319 18.92 -5.16 17.58
CA GLY A 319 19.09 -5.88 18.85
C GLY A 319 18.51 -5.19 20.09
N ARG A 320 18.09 -3.92 19.99
CA ARG A 320 17.40 -3.20 21.08
C ARG A 320 16.01 -3.80 21.31
N THR A 321 15.61 -3.87 22.57
CA THR A 321 14.30 -4.37 22.99
C THR A 321 13.57 -3.30 23.81
N ALA A 322 12.28 -3.11 23.55
CA ALA A 322 11.44 -2.17 24.28
C ALA A 322 10.02 -2.71 24.48
N ALA A 323 9.38 -2.32 25.58
CA ALA A 323 7.96 -2.58 25.81
C ALA A 323 7.12 -1.47 25.18
N LEU A 324 6.35 -1.79 24.14
CA LEU A 324 5.55 -0.83 23.39
C LEU A 324 4.06 -1.07 23.60
N GLY A 325 3.30 0.01 23.80
CA GLY A 325 1.83 -0.07 23.82
C GLY A 325 1.31 -0.58 22.48
N ARG A 326 0.38 -1.53 22.51
CA ARG A 326 -0.06 -2.22 21.28
C ARG A 326 -0.56 -1.27 20.19
N ALA A 327 -1.35 -0.27 20.54
CA ALA A 327 -1.85 0.73 19.58
C ALA A 327 -0.73 1.55 18.92
N VAL A 328 0.33 1.87 19.66
CA VAL A 328 1.52 2.58 19.14
C VAL A 328 2.26 1.68 18.16
N LEU A 329 2.48 0.41 18.53
CA LEU A 329 3.08 -0.59 17.64
C LEU A 329 2.25 -0.78 16.36
N THR A 330 0.93 -0.96 16.48
CA THR A 330 0.02 -1.01 15.32
C THR A 330 0.11 0.23 14.45
N GLY A 331 0.25 1.42 15.07
CA GLY A 331 0.49 2.67 14.38
C GLY A 331 1.76 2.63 13.52
N LEU A 332 2.84 2.10 14.09
CA LEU A 332 4.18 2.04 13.47
C LEU A 332 4.37 0.90 12.47
N ILE A 333 3.65 -0.21 12.54
CA ILE A 333 3.86 -1.31 11.60
C ILE A 333 3.38 -0.92 10.20
N ALA A 334 4.30 -0.91 9.24
CA ALA A 334 3.99 -0.72 7.83
C ALA A 334 3.61 -2.04 7.14
N GLU A 335 4.37 -3.11 7.45
CA GLU A 335 4.22 -4.42 6.83
C GLU A 335 4.29 -5.54 7.87
N LEU A 336 3.44 -6.56 7.71
CA LEU A 336 3.56 -7.85 8.38
C LEU A 336 4.07 -8.90 7.39
N HIS A 337 5.14 -9.60 7.73
CA HIS A 337 5.64 -10.74 6.94
C HIS A 337 4.98 -12.04 7.38
N VAL A 338 4.37 -12.76 6.44
CA VAL A 338 3.72 -14.05 6.64
C VAL A 338 4.40 -15.08 5.74
N ALA A 339 5.20 -15.96 6.34
CA ALA A 339 5.79 -17.09 5.63
C ALA A 339 4.71 -18.14 5.33
N LEU A 340 4.59 -18.55 4.08
CA LEU A 340 3.65 -19.57 3.64
C LEU A 340 4.24 -20.96 3.84
N ARG A 341 3.45 -21.85 4.46
CA ARG A 341 3.88 -23.25 4.68
C ARG A 341 3.88 -24.08 3.39
N GLU A 342 2.93 -23.84 2.50
CA GLU A 342 2.79 -24.56 1.24
C GLU A 342 2.86 -23.59 0.07
N ARG A 343 3.59 -23.97 -0.98
CA ARG A 343 3.66 -23.19 -2.22
C ARG A 343 2.32 -23.26 -2.97
N PRO A 344 1.62 -22.13 -3.17
CA PRO A 344 0.31 -22.13 -3.84
C PRO A 344 0.43 -22.29 -5.36
N TRP A 345 1.36 -21.55 -5.97
CA TRP A 345 1.63 -21.52 -7.41
C TRP A 345 3.13 -21.46 -7.67
N ASP A 346 3.58 -21.87 -8.85
CA ASP A 346 5.02 -21.91 -9.16
C ASP A 346 5.67 -20.51 -9.15
N PHE A 347 4.94 -19.46 -9.51
CA PHE A 347 5.47 -18.09 -9.47
C PHE A 347 5.80 -17.59 -8.05
N PHE A 348 5.32 -18.25 -6.99
CA PHE A 348 5.71 -17.93 -5.61
C PHE A 348 7.17 -18.30 -5.27
N GLU A 349 7.90 -18.95 -6.18
CA GLU A 349 9.35 -19.14 -6.05
C GLU A 349 10.10 -17.80 -6.03
N HIS A 350 9.60 -16.79 -6.75
CA HIS A 350 10.29 -15.50 -6.94
C HIS A 350 9.38 -14.27 -6.79
N THR A 351 8.08 -14.46 -6.61
CA THR A 351 7.10 -13.40 -6.43
C THR A 351 6.35 -13.54 -5.12
N ASP A 352 6.25 -12.45 -4.37
CA ASP A 352 5.42 -12.36 -3.16
C ASP A 352 4.01 -11.83 -3.50
N LEU A 353 3.05 -12.07 -2.61
CA LEU A 353 1.70 -11.51 -2.69
C LEU A 353 1.52 -10.47 -1.57
N LEU A 354 1.07 -9.27 -1.94
CA LEU A 354 0.78 -8.19 -1.00
C LEU A 354 -0.72 -7.98 -0.87
N ASP A 355 -1.25 -8.05 0.35
CA ASP A 355 -2.58 -7.56 0.69
C ASP A 355 -2.46 -6.11 1.18
N PHE A 356 -2.95 -5.17 0.37
CA PHE A 356 -3.01 -3.77 0.77
C PHE A 356 -4.28 -3.48 1.57
N PRO A 357 -4.20 -2.62 2.60
CA PRO A 357 -5.38 -2.15 3.28
C PRO A 357 -6.33 -1.47 2.27
N GLY A 358 -7.63 -1.55 2.53
CA GLY A 358 -8.63 -0.96 1.63
C GLY A 358 -8.47 0.54 1.49
N ALA A 359 -8.59 1.05 0.27
CA ALA A 359 -8.57 2.49 0.04
C ALA A 359 -9.81 3.13 0.68
N ARG A 360 -9.61 4.29 1.31
CA ARG A 360 -10.65 5.02 2.06
C ARG A 360 -11.00 6.35 1.41
N SER A 361 -12.28 6.69 1.41
CA SER A 361 -12.78 8.00 0.93
C SER A 361 -12.29 9.12 1.85
N ARG A 362 -11.63 10.13 1.31
CA ARG A 362 -11.20 11.31 2.09
C ARG A 362 -12.38 12.02 2.74
N GLU A 363 -12.16 12.54 3.94
CA GLU A 363 -13.11 13.45 4.58
C GLU A 363 -12.85 14.88 4.12
N HIS A 364 -13.84 15.75 4.26
CA HIS A 364 -13.67 17.19 4.06
C HIS A 364 -14.03 17.86 5.37
N MET A 365 -13.02 18.22 6.15
CA MET A 365 -13.18 18.75 7.51
C MET A 365 -12.98 20.27 7.53
N PRO A 366 -14.06 21.07 7.70
CA PRO A 366 -13.94 22.53 7.73
C PRO A 366 -13.16 23.08 8.93
N ASP A 367 -13.23 22.38 10.07
CA ASP A 367 -12.55 22.77 11.30
C ASP A 367 -11.94 21.53 11.96
N ILE A 368 -10.67 21.30 11.63
CA ILE A 368 -9.88 20.18 12.15
C ILE A 368 -9.68 20.26 13.67
N ARG A 369 -9.48 21.47 14.21
CA ARG A 369 -9.22 21.67 15.65
C ARG A 369 -10.45 21.31 16.48
N ASN A 370 -11.65 21.61 15.98
CA ASN A 370 -12.89 21.17 16.61
C ASN A 370 -13.20 19.69 16.34
N HIS A 371 -12.91 19.18 15.13
CA HIS A 371 -13.09 17.76 14.81
C HIS A 371 -12.28 16.85 15.76
N LEU A 372 -11.03 17.21 16.06
CA LEU A 372 -10.13 16.45 16.93
C LEU A 372 -10.58 16.40 18.41
N LYS A 373 -11.62 17.13 18.80
CA LYS A 373 -12.25 17.01 20.13
C LYS A 373 -13.18 15.80 20.23
N LYS A 374 -13.60 15.22 19.11
CA LYS A 374 -14.46 14.04 19.08
C LYS A 374 -13.68 12.81 19.49
N GLU A 375 -14.38 11.87 20.13
CA GLU A 375 -13.80 10.56 20.43
C GLU A 375 -13.36 9.87 19.12
N ALA A 376 -12.18 9.28 19.17
CA ALA A 376 -11.55 8.54 18.09
C ALA A 376 -11.20 9.29 16.79
N ALA A 377 -11.30 10.63 16.79
CA ALA A 377 -11.00 11.44 15.61
C ALA A 377 -9.53 11.31 15.16
N LEU A 378 -8.59 11.42 16.11
CA LEU A 378 -7.16 11.41 15.82
C LEU A 378 -6.69 10.10 15.18
N GLU A 379 -7.07 8.96 15.73
CA GLU A 379 -6.70 7.65 15.18
C GLU A 379 -7.38 7.36 13.84
N SER A 380 -8.61 7.83 13.62
CA SER A 380 -9.31 7.67 12.34
C SER A 380 -8.60 8.44 11.22
N LEU A 381 -8.19 9.67 11.53
CA LEU A 381 -7.41 10.55 10.65
C LEU A 381 -6.02 9.99 10.35
N PHE A 382 -5.31 9.51 11.38
CA PHE A 382 -4.01 8.88 11.22
C PHE A 382 -4.09 7.61 10.38
N LEU A 383 -5.08 6.73 10.65
CA LEU A 383 -5.31 5.51 9.87
C LEU A 383 -5.54 5.84 8.38
N ARG A 384 -6.34 6.87 8.09
CA ARG A 384 -6.62 7.29 6.72
C ARG A 384 -5.37 7.76 5.99
N GLY A 385 -4.57 8.63 6.61
CA GLY A 385 -3.28 9.07 6.05
C GLY A 385 -2.30 7.90 5.88
N LYS A 386 -2.23 7.01 6.87
CA LYS A 386 -1.37 5.81 6.84
C LYS A 386 -1.72 4.90 5.67
N VAL A 387 -2.99 4.56 5.49
CA VAL A 387 -3.45 3.68 4.41
C VAL A 387 -3.11 4.25 3.03
N ALA A 388 -3.34 5.54 2.81
CA ALA A 388 -2.97 6.20 1.57
C ALA A 388 -1.45 6.21 1.35
N TYR A 389 -0.71 6.59 2.40
CA TYR A 389 0.75 6.64 2.35
C TYR A 389 1.39 5.27 2.07
N LEU A 390 0.86 4.18 2.63
CA LEU A 390 1.39 2.84 2.39
C LEU A 390 1.36 2.48 0.91
N PHE A 391 0.28 2.78 0.19
CA PHE A 391 0.25 2.53 -1.25
C PHE A 391 1.29 3.38 -2.00
N GLU A 392 1.39 4.67 -1.67
CA GLU A 392 2.35 5.60 -2.28
C GLU A 392 3.81 5.19 -2.01
N ARG A 393 4.09 4.65 -0.82
CA ARG A 393 5.40 4.12 -0.42
C ARG A 393 5.81 2.95 -1.29
N TYR A 394 4.94 1.95 -1.47
CA TYR A 394 5.27 0.75 -2.25
C TYR A 394 5.44 1.06 -3.74
N ASN A 395 4.70 2.05 -4.26
CA ASN A 395 4.93 2.58 -5.60
C ASN A 395 6.30 3.26 -5.71
N ALA A 396 6.67 4.09 -4.72
CA ALA A 396 7.98 4.77 -4.70
C ALA A 396 9.16 3.78 -4.54
N GLU A 397 8.97 2.70 -3.81
CA GLU A 397 9.97 1.65 -3.57
C GLU A 397 10.08 0.60 -4.69
N GLN A 398 9.23 0.69 -5.74
CA GLN A 398 9.22 -0.24 -6.88
C GLN A 398 9.00 -1.71 -6.48
N GLU A 399 8.23 -1.93 -5.41
CA GLU A 399 7.90 -3.28 -4.96
C GLU A 399 6.62 -3.80 -5.63
N LEU A 400 5.69 -2.92 -6.00
CA LEU A 400 4.44 -3.28 -6.67
C LEU A 400 4.65 -3.43 -8.20
N THR A 401 5.04 -4.62 -8.65
CA THR A 401 5.32 -4.92 -10.06
C THR A 401 4.07 -5.33 -10.86
N SER A 402 3.03 -5.80 -10.18
CA SER A 402 1.74 -6.12 -10.81
C SER A 402 0.60 -5.85 -9.83
N MET A 403 -0.58 -5.47 -10.34
CA MET A 403 -1.72 -5.07 -9.50
C MET A 403 -2.99 -5.84 -9.88
N LEU A 404 -3.61 -6.46 -8.88
CA LEU A 404 -4.97 -6.98 -8.95
C LEU A 404 -5.93 -5.94 -8.36
N LEU A 405 -6.54 -5.14 -9.23
CA LEU A 405 -7.47 -4.08 -8.85
C LEU A 405 -8.87 -4.67 -8.66
N CYS A 406 -9.26 -4.88 -7.42
CA CYS A 406 -10.55 -5.46 -7.05
C CYS A 406 -11.65 -4.39 -7.03
N ILE A 407 -12.73 -4.60 -7.80
CA ILE A 407 -13.90 -3.71 -7.85
C ILE A 407 -15.21 -4.50 -7.69
N ALA A 408 -15.90 -4.28 -6.57
CA ALA A 408 -17.21 -4.86 -6.27
C ALA A 408 -18.36 -4.12 -7.00
N PRO A 409 -19.56 -4.72 -7.15
CA PRO A 409 -20.73 -4.10 -7.78
C PRO A 409 -21.38 -3.08 -6.85
N SER A 410 -20.73 -1.93 -6.68
CA SER A 410 -21.22 -0.81 -5.88
C SER A 410 -20.81 0.52 -6.47
N ASN A 411 -21.50 1.58 -6.05
CA ASN A 411 -21.01 2.93 -6.26
C ASN A 411 -19.64 3.06 -5.58
N GLN A 412 -18.66 3.56 -6.31
CA GLN A 412 -17.31 3.71 -5.81
C GLN A 412 -17.21 5.03 -5.03
N GLU A 413 -17.09 4.95 -3.72
CA GLU A 413 -17.06 6.14 -2.84
C GLU A 413 -15.66 6.78 -2.75
N VAL A 414 -14.62 6.01 -3.07
CA VAL A 414 -13.21 6.42 -2.94
C VAL A 414 -12.79 7.25 -4.15
N ARG A 415 -13.10 8.54 -4.14
CA ARG A 415 -12.83 9.46 -5.27
C ARG A 415 -11.35 9.60 -5.64
N THR A 416 -10.42 9.29 -4.73
CA THR A 416 -8.98 9.36 -4.98
C THR A 416 -8.43 8.12 -5.69
N LEU A 417 -9.18 7.02 -5.73
CA LEU A 417 -8.72 5.74 -6.30
C LEU A 417 -8.31 5.85 -7.79
N PRO A 418 -9.03 6.58 -8.66
CA PRO A 418 -8.60 6.73 -10.05
C PRO A 418 -7.21 7.34 -10.22
N ALA A 419 -6.89 8.39 -9.45
CA ALA A 419 -5.58 9.03 -9.48
C ALA A 419 -4.49 8.08 -8.95
N MET A 420 -4.75 7.37 -7.84
CA MET A 420 -3.80 6.39 -7.29
C MET A 420 -3.44 5.28 -8.30
N VAL A 421 -4.45 4.76 -9.03
CA VAL A 421 -4.23 3.73 -10.05
C VAL A 421 -3.48 4.33 -11.26
N LYS A 422 -3.82 5.55 -11.69
CA LYS A 422 -3.14 6.26 -12.78
C LYS A 422 -1.66 6.49 -12.46
N ASP A 423 -1.35 6.97 -11.26
CA ASP A 423 0.04 7.20 -10.83
C ASP A 423 0.86 5.90 -10.91
N TRP A 424 0.29 4.77 -10.49
CA TRP A 424 0.96 3.48 -10.60
C TRP A 424 1.12 3.02 -12.06
N ILE A 425 0.11 3.20 -12.91
CA ILE A 425 0.19 2.91 -14.35
C ILE A 425 1.33 3.72 -14.99
N ASP A 426 1.40 5.02 -14.70
CA ASP A 426 2.40 5.91 -15.29
C ASP A 426 3.82 5.54 -14.90
N ILE A 427 3.99 5.10 -13.65
CA ILE A 427 5.26 4.62 -13.12
C ILE A 427 5.61 3.25 -13.75
N THR A 428 4.66 2.34 -13.89
CA THR A 428 4.93 0.92 -14.19
C THR A 428 4.92 0.59 -15.69
N HIS A 429 3.96 1.15 -16.42
CA HIS A 429 3.75 0.91 -17.85
C HIS A 429 4.11 2.14 -18.70
N GLY A 430 4.06 3.33 -18.12
CA GLY A 430 4.33 4.60 -18.79
C GLY A 430 3.09 5.48 -18.93
N PRO A 431 3.29 6.79 -19.15
CA PRO A 431 2.22 7.78 -19.03
C PRO A 431 1.25 7.83 -20.22
N ASP A 432 1.65 7.30 -21.36
CA ASP A 432 0.96 7.39 -22.65
C ASP A 432 0.76 5.99 -23.31
N PRO A 433 -0.17 5.85 -24.27
CA PRO A 433 -0.42 4.57 -24.94
C PRO A 433 0.82 3.92 -25.59
N GLU A 434 1.68 4.71 -26.21
CA GLU A 434 2.89 4.25 -26.92
C GLU A 434 3.96 3.68 -25.98
N ALA A 435 4.09 4.25 -24.77
CA ALA A 435 4.94 3.71 -23.73
C ALA A 435 4.40 2.35 -23.25
N ARG A 436 3.07 2.28 -23.02
CA ARG A 436 2.41 1.08 -22.50
C ARG A 436 2.48 -0.10 -23.46
N GLU A 437 2.47 0.14 -24.77
CA GLU A 437 2.64 -0.91 -25.81
C GLU A 437 3.97 -1.66 -25.70
N LYS A 438 5.01 -1.05 -25.11
CA LYS A 438 6.35 -1.65 -24.97
C LYS A 438 6.48 -2.57 -23.76
N THR A 439 5.43 -2.69 -22.95
CA THR A 439 5.45 -3.41 -21.67
C THR A 439 4.28 -4.38 -21.58
N ASP A 440 4.49 -5.52 -20.92
CA ASP A 440 3.40 -6.44 -20.65
C ASP A 440 2.39 -5.81 -19.68
N THR A 441 1.10 -6.07 -19.91
CA THR A 441 0.02 -5.52 -19.08
C THR A 441 0.00 -6.21 -17.72
N ALA A 442 0.56 -5.54 -16.73
CA ALA A 442 0.63 -5.98 -15.33
C ALA A 442 -0.54 -5.47 -14.46
N LEU A 443 -1.50 -4.74 -15.05
CA LEU A 443 -2.76 -4.34 -14.41
C LEU A 443 -3.85 -5.35 -14.72
N PHE A 444 -4.49 -5.91 -13.68
CA PHE A 444 -5.61 -6.84 -13.81
C PHE A 444 -6.83 -6.23 -13.12
N LEU A 445 -7.89 -5.95 -13.88
CA LEU A 445 -9.16 -5.53 -13.29
C LEU A 445 -9.93 -6.77 -12.84
N VAL A 446 -10.10 -6.94 -11.53
CA VAL A 446 -10.81 -8.07 -10.94
C VAL A 446 -12.18 -7.61 -10.47
N LEU A 447 -13.20 -7.93 -11.27
CA LEU A 447 -14.60 -7.63 -10.96
C LEU A 447 -15.14 -8.71 -10.02
N THR A 448 -15.19 -8.40 -8.73
CA THR A 448 -15.57 -9.35 -7.68
C THR A 448 -17.09 -9.46 -7.50
N LYS A 449 -17.52 -10.42 -6.68
CA LYS A 449 -18.93 -10.71 -6.36
C LYS A 449 -19.77 -10.99 -7.62
N PHE A 450 -19.20 -11.76 -8.55
CA PHE A 450 -19.86 -12.12 -9.81
C PHE A 450 -21.22 -12.83 -9.61
N ASP A 451 -21.35 -13.60 -8.53
CA ASP A 451 -22.59 -14.24 -8.09
C ASP A 451 -23.72 -13.25 -7.78
N ALA A 452 -23.41 -12.07 -7.26
CA ALA A 452 -24.40 -11.03 -6.97
C ALA A 452 -25.10 -10.52 -8.25
N GLU A 453 -24.49 -10.72 -9.43
CA GLU A 453 -25.12 -10.37 -10.71
C GLU A 453 -26.32 -11.27 -11.02
N PHE A 454 -26.54 -12.38 -10.31
CA PHE A 454 -27.63 -13.34 -10.52
C PHE A 454 -28.72 -13.28 -9.45
N GLU A 455 -28.56 -12.44 -8.44
CA GLU A 455 -29.56 -12.18 -7.41
C GLU A 455 -30.74 -11.38 -7.97
N GLU A 456 -31.96 -11.82 -7.67
CA GLU A 456 -33.18 -11.12 -8.10
C GLU A 456 -33.58 -10.05 -7.06
N ALA A 457 -33.58 -8.78 -7.47
CA ALA A 457 -34.17 -7.70 -6.68
C ALA A 457 -35.60 -7.44 -7.17
N ALA A 458 -36.58 -7.45 -6.24
CA ALA A 458 -37.98 -7.15 -6.56
C ALA A 458 -38.11 -5.80 -7.30
N GLY A 459 -38.71 -5.82 -8.50
CA GLY A 459 -39.03 -4.62 -9.28
C GLY A 459 -37.98 -4.14 -10.30
N LYS A 460 -36.86 -4.86 -10.50
CA LYS A 460 -35.94 -4.58 -11.62
C LYS A 460 -36.36 -5.35 -12.87
N SER A 461 -36.41 -4.68 -14.03
CA SER A 461 -36.64 -5.34 -15.33
C SER A 461 -35.52 -6.32 -15.66
N ASP A 462 -35.86 -7.48 -16.24
CA ASP A 462 -34.96 -8.59 -16.61
C ASP A 462 -34.08 -8.28 -17.84
N ASP A 463 -33.73 -7.01 -18.09
CA ASP A 463 -32.82 -6.64 -19.18
C ASP A 463 -31.36 -6.88 -18.75
N SER A 464 -30.88 -8.08 -19.07
CA SER A 464 -29.52 -8.55 -18.81
C SER A 464 -28.47 -7.81 -19.61
N THR A 465 -28.78 -7.30 -20.80
CA THR A 465 -27.80 -6.54 -21.60
C THR A 465 -27.47 -5.23 -20.90
N ALA A 466 -28.49 -4.53 -20.39
CA ALA A 466 -28.30 -3.34 -19.57
C ALA A 466 -27.55 -3.61 -18.25
N ARG A 467 -27.61 -4.84 -17.70
CA ARG A 467 -26.87 -5.24 -16.50
C ARG A 467 -25.36 -5.17 -16.72
N TRP A 468 -24.85 -5.83 -17.77
CA TRP A 468 -23.41 -5.89 -18.05
C TRP A 468 -22.84 -4.53 -18.43
N THR A 469 -23.57 -3.76 -19.24
CA THR A 469 -23.21 -2.37 -19.54
C THR A 469 -23.15 -1.55 -18.26
N ARG A 470 -24.18 -1.57 -17.41
CA ARG A 470 -24.17 -0.83 -16.14
C ARG A 470 -22.99 -1.24 -15.26
N ARG A 471 -22.70 -2.53 -15.16
CA ARG A 471 -21.58 -3.06 -14.36
C ARG A 471 -20.25 -2.49 -14.84
N LEU A 472 -19.96 -2.53 -16.15
CA LEU A 472 -18.71 -2.00 -16.69
C LEU A 472 -18.64 -0.47 -16.69
N GLN A 473 -19.75 0.21 -16.96
CA GLN A 473 -19.83 1.66 -16.87
C GLN A 473 -19.49 2.12 -15.44
N THR A 474 -20.19 1.61 -14.42
CA THR A 474 -19.95 2.03 -13.03
C THR A 474 -18.58 1.61 -12.49
N SER A 475 -18.04 0.47 -12.92
CA SER A 475 -16.82 -0.11 -12.32
C SER A 475 -15.52 0.28 -13.03
N LEU A 476 -15.60 0.66 -14.31
CA LEU A 476 -14.45 0.96 -15.15
C LEU A 476 -14.59 2.31 -15.85
N LEU A 477 -15.61 2.49 -16.68
CA LEU A 477 -15.65 3.59 -17.65
C LEU A 477 -16.06 4.94 -17.03
N ASP A 478 -17.13 4.96 -16.24
CA ASP A 478 -17.55 6.17 -15.53
C ASP A 478 -16.62 6.53 -14.38
N PHE A 479 -16.02 5.52 -13.75
CA PHE A 479 -15.23 5.75 -12.54
C PHE A 479 -13.77 6.07 -12.83
N PHE A 480 -13.11 5.26 -13.66
CA PHE A 480 -11.74 5.53 -14.10
C PHE A 480 -11.70 6.33 -15.40
N GLY A 481 -12.54 5.96 -16.38
CA GLY A 481 -12.53 6.54 -17.73
C GLY A 481 -12.93 8.01 -17.80
N LYS A 482 -13.73 8.51 -16.85
CA LYS A 482 -14.02 9.96 -16.73
C LYS A 482 -12.85 10.77 -16.19
N ALA A 483 -12.01 10.16 -15.36
CA ALA A 483 -10.87 10.84 -14.75
C ALA A 483 -9.62 10.75 -15.65
N HIS A 484 -9.43 9.60 -16.32
CA HIS A 484 -8.24 9.28 -17.08
C HIS A 484 -8.58 8.41 -18.30
N GLU A 485 -7.88 8.61 -19.42
CA GLU A 485 -8.15 7.94 -20.70
C GLU A 485 -7.77 6.45 -20.75
N TRP A 486 -6.99 5.94 -19.78
CA TRP A 486 -6.41 4.58 -19.85
C TRP A 486 -7.42 3.45 -20.07
N PRO A 487 -8.69 3.49 -19.60
CA PRO A 487 -9.66 2.45 -19.91
C PRO A 487 -10.07 2.44 -21.38
N HIS A 488 -10.16 3.62 -22.00
CA HIS A 488 -10.60 3.81 -23.39
C HIS A 488 -9.44 3.66 -24.38
N GLU A 489 -8.24 4.05 -23.98
CA GLU A 489 -7.02 3.96 -24.78
C GLU A 489 -5.87 3.44 -23.90
N TRP A 490 -5.69 2.12 -23.88
CA TRP A 490 -4.60 1.47 -23.15
C TRP A 490 -3.29 1.49 -23.96
N THR A 491 -3.39 1.08 -25.21
CA THR A 491 -2.34 1.16 -26.23
C THR A 491 -2.94 1.82 -27.48
N PRO A 492 -2.13 2.26 -28.48
CA PRO A 492 -2.64 3.04 -29.60
C PRO A 492 -3.83 2.35 -30.30
N GLY A 493 -5.01 2.99 -30.25
CA GLY A 493 -6.24 2.46 -30.86
C GLY A 493 -6.88 1.24 -30.16
N HIS A 494 -6.38 0.83 -28.99
CA HIS A 494 -6.86 -0.35 -28.27
C HIS A 494 -7.26 -0.01 -26.83
N PRO A 495 -8.51 -0.28 -26.42
CA PRO A 495 -8.96 -0.07 -25.04
C PRO A 495 -8.33 -1.08 -24.08
N PHE A 496 -8.38 -0.78 -22.79
CA PHE A 496 -7.96 -1.73 -21.76
C PHE A 496 -8.88 -2.95 -21.75
N ASN A 497 -8.31 -4.16 -21.88
CA ASN A 497 -9.09 -5.41 -21.97
C ASN A 497 -8.67 -6.52 -20.99
N ASN A 498 -7.81 -6.23 -20.02
CA ASN A 498 -7.32 -7.22 -19.07
C ASN A 498 -8.22 -7.34 -17.82
N SER A 499 -9.50 -7.69 -18.05
CA SER A 499 -10.53 -7.81 -17.02
C SER A 499 -10.91 -9.26 -16.73
N TYR A 500 -11.21 -9.56 -15.46
CA TYR A 500 -11.53 -10.90 -14.96
C TYR A 500 -12.71 -10.84 -14.01
N TRP A 501 -13.56 -11.88 -14.06
CA TRP A 501 -14.60 -12.10 -13.07
C TRP A 501 -14.06 -12.93 -11.91
N LEU A 502 -14.49 -12.59 -10.69
CA LEU A 502 -14.19 -13.38 -9.51
C LEU A 502 -15.45 -13.64 -8.69
N ARG A 503 -15.72 -14.92 -8.43
CA ARG A 503 -16.78 -15.41 -7.57
C ARG A 503 -16.17 -16.00 -6.29
N ASN A 504 -16.87 -15.86 -5.17
CA ASN A 504 -16.46 -16.45 -3.90
C ASN A 504 -17.32 -17.68 -3.56
N PRO A 505 -16.83 -18.93 -3.77
CA PRO A 505 -17.55 -20.16 -3.43
C PRO A 505 -17.88 -20.34 -1.94
N ASN A 506 -17.24 -19.56 -1.05
CA ASN A 506 -17.57 -19.56 0.37
C ASN A 506 -18.89 -18.82 0.64
N PHE A 507 -19.32 -17.92 -0.24
CA PHE A 507 -20.65 -17.32 -0.19
C PHE A 507 -21.63 -18.19 -0.98
N LYS A 508 -22.58 -18.81 -0.27
CA LYS A 508 -23.44 -19.85 -0.86
C LYS A 508 -24.51 -19.23 -1.75
N ALA A 509 -24.25 -19.21 -3.05
CA ALA A 509 -25.21 -18.88 -4.10
C ALA A 509 -26.22 -20.01 -4.31
N LYS A 510 -26.97 -20.38 -3.27
CA LYS A 510 -27.96 -21.47 -3.29
C LYS A 510 -29.06 -21.27 -4.33
N HIS A 511 -29.23 -20.07 -4.88
CA HIS A 511 -30.21 -19.81 -5.92
C HIS A 511 -29.76 -20.36 -7.29
N ILE A 512 -28.46 -20.56 -7.53
CA ILE A 512 -27.90 -20.98 -8.84
C ILE A 512 -26.98 -22.22 -8.78
N ILE A 513 -26.52 -22.63 -7.61
CA ILE A 513 -25.59 -23.76 -7.44
C ILE A 513 -26.16 -24.75 -6.41
N ASP A 514 -25.98 -26.04 -6.68
CA ASP A 514 -26.25 -27.13 -5.75
C ASP A 514 -24.99 -27.52 -4.97
N TYR A 515 -25.17 -27.87 -3.70
CA TYR A 515 -24.10 -28.12 -2.74
C TYR A 515 -24.29 -29.47 -2.05
N ASP A 516 -23.20 -30.10 -1.63
CA ASP A 516 -23.24 -31.25 -0.72
C ASP A 516 -23.47 -30.81 0.75
N ASP A 517 -23.54 -31.80 1.66
CA ASP A 517 -23.73 -31.56 3.09
C ASP A 517 -22.56 -30.79 3.74
N ASN A 518 -21.38 -30.81 3.12
CA ASN A 518 -20.19 -30.08 3.56
C ASN A 518 -20.10 -28.68 2.94
N GLY A 519 -21.06 -28.30 2.09
CA GLY A 519 -21.08 -27.04 1.37
C GLY A 519 -20.13 -26.97 0.18
N VAL A 520 -19.65 -28.08 -0.36
CA VAL A 520 -18.88 -28.15 -1.61
C VAL A 520 -19.82 -27.98 -2.80
N GLU A 521 -19.42 -27.22 -3.80
CA GLU A 521 -20.21 -27.01 -5.02
C GLU A 521 -20.21 -28.26 -5.90
N LEU A 522 -21.40 -28.75 -6.24
CA LEU A 522 -21.59 -29.99 -7.01
C LEU A 522 -21.89 -29.71 -8.48
N ALA A 523 -22.83 -28.80 -8.75
CA ALA A 523 -23.29 -28.47 -10.09
C ALA A 523 -24.04 -27.13 -10.10
N LEU A 524 -24.18 -26.54 -11.30
CA LEU A 524 -25.20 -25.54 -11.52
C LEU A 524 -26.59 -26.16 -11.35
N ARG A 525 -27.53 -25.40 -10.82
CA ARG A 525 -28.91 -25.84 -10.68
C ARG A 525 -29.53 -26.08 -12.04
N ALA A 526 -30.07 -27.28 -12.23
CA ALA A 526 -30.77 -27.65 -13.46
C ALA A 526 -31.92 -26.69 -13.82
N SER A 527 -32.60 -26.11 -12.80
CA SER A 527 -33.65 -25.11 -13.01
C SER A 527 -33.14 -23.79 -13.58
N GLU A 528 -31.87 -23.47 -13.37
CA GLU A 528 -31.25 -22.19 -13.73
C GLU A 528 -30.43 -22.24 -15.01
N GLU A 529 -30.14 -23.43 -15.54
CA GLU A 529 -29.28 -23.62 -16.73
C GLU A 529 -29.71 -22.75 -17.92
N LYS A 530 -31.02 -22.70 -18.21
CA LYS A 530 -31.55 -21.88 -19.31
C LYS A 530 -31.35 -20.38 -19.06
N ARG A 531 -31.54 -19.92 -17.82
CA ARG A 531 -31.36 -18.51 -17.44
C ARG A 531 -29.88 -18.11 -17.54
N ILE A 532 -28.98 -18.96 -17.05
CA ILE A 532 -27.53 -18.75 -17.11
C ILE A 532 -27.05 -18.76 -18.56
N ALA A 533 -27.50 -19.72 -19.39
CA ALA A 533 -27.13 -19.79 -20.80
C ALA A 533 -27.56 -18.55 -21.59
N ARG A 534 -28.81 -18.08 -21.37
CA ARG A 534 -29.29 -16.81 -21.94
C ARG A 534 -28.44 -15.61 -21.48
N GLY A 535 -28.15 -15.53 -20.18
CA GLY A 535 -27.29 -14.50 -19.62
C GLY A 535 -25.89 -14.48 -20.20
N ARG A 536 -25.33 -15.66 -20.52
CA ARG A 536 -24.04 -15.81 -21.21
C ARG A 536 -24.10 -15.27 -22.64
N GLU A 537 -25.15 -15.59 -23.39
CA GLU A 537 -25.31 -15.07 -24.75
C GLU A 537 -25.39 -13.54 -24.77
N GLU A 538 -26.19 -12.96 -23.88
CA GLU A 538 -26.33 -11.50 -23.73
C GLU A 538 -25.02 -10.84 -23.27
N TYR A 539 -24.28 -11.47 -22.35
CA TYR A 539 -22.94 -11.04 -21.94
C TYR A 539 -21.97 -11.02 -23.12
N LEU A 540 -21.95 -12.08 -23.94
CA LEU A 540 -21.05 -12.18 -25.10
C LEU A 540 -21.40 -11.20 -26.23
N GLN A 541 -22.67 -10.85 -26.37
CA GLN A 541 -23.13 -9.86 -27.35
C GLN A 541 -22.91 -8.41 -26.89
N ASN A 542 -22.68 -8.18 -25.59
CA ASN A 542 -22.52 -6.85 -25.03
C ASN A 542 -21.25 -6.13 -25.58
N PRO A 543 -21.38 -4.92 -26.15
CA PRO A 543 -20.24 -4.20 -26.74
C PRO A 543 -19.13 -3.84 -25.75
N ASP A 544 -19.48 -3.46 -24.52
CA ASP A 544 -18.48 -3.08 -23.51
C ASP A 544 -17.71 -4.31 -23.02
N VAL A 545 -18.39 -5.44 -22.87
CA VAL A 545 -17.75 -6.73 -22.55
C VAL A 545 -16.73 -7.13 -23.62
N ARG A 546 -17.13 -7.08 -24.90
CA ARG A 546 -16.24 -7.44 -26.02
C ARG A 546 -15.03 -6.51 -26.14
N LYS A 547 -15.13 -5.27 -25.68
CA LYS A 547 -14.01 -4.31 -25.66
C LYS A 547 -13.07 -4.53 -24.48
N HIS A 548 -13.62 -4.84 -23.30
CA HIS A 548 -12.88 -4.76 -22.04
C HIS A 548 -12.50 -6.13 -21.44
N PHE A 549 -12.79 -7.24 -22.11
CA PHE A 549 -12.29 -8.57 -21.78
C PHE A 549 -11.50 -9.15 -22.95
N HIS A 550 -10.31 -9.68 -22.67
CA HIS A 550 -9.48 -10.38 -23.65
C HIS A 550 -10.19 -11.62 -24.22
N ASP A 551 -10.79 -12.44 -23.35
CA ASP A 551 -11.63 -13.59 -23.72
C ASP A 551 -12.87 -13.61 -22.83
N PRO A 552 -13.98 -12.97 -23.27
CA PRO A 552 -15.21 -12.94 -22.51
C PRO A 552 -15.77 -14.33 -22.20
N GLY A 553 -15.75 -15.24 -23.17
CA GLY A 553 -16.32 -16.59 -23.01
C GLY A 553 -15.61 -17.37 -21.93
N LYS A 554 -14.28 -17.35 -21.96
CA LYS A 554 -13.46 -17.97 -20.92
C LYS A 554 -13.64 -17.30 -19.56
N ALA A 555 -13.72 -15.96 -19.52
CA ALA A 555 -13.94 -15.23 -18.26
C ALA A 555 -15.26 -15.63 -17.59
N TRP A 556 -16.34 -15.82 -18.38
CA TRP A 556 -17.61 -16.33 -17.88
C TRP A 556 -17.49 -17.76 -17.35
N ASP A 557 -16.94 -18.65 -18.17
CA ASP A 557 -16.90 -20.09 -17.86
C ASP A 557 -16.03 -20.36 -16.61
N GLU A 558 -14.91 -19.65 -16.45
CA GLU A 558 -14.04 -19.78 -15.28
C GLU A 558 -14.66 -19.16 -14.02
N ALA A 559 -15.47 -18.09 -14.12
CA ALA A 559 -16.20 -17.57 -12.97
C ALA A 559 -17.25 -18.55 -12.43
N PHE A 560 -17.82 -19.39 -13.31
CA PHE A 560 -18.73 -20.47 -12.96
C PHE A 560 -18.03 -21.78 -12.59
N ARG A 561 -16.71 -21.87 -12.72
CA ARG A 561 -15.96 -23.06 -12.32
C ARG A 561 -16.17 -23.34 -10.84
N LEU A 562 -16.65 -24.55 -10.56
CA LEU A 562 -17.05 -24.98 -9.22
C LEU A 562 -15.84 -25.03 -8.29
N ASN A 563 -16.02 -24.57 -7.06
CA ASN A 563 -15.02 -24.51 -6.00
C ASN A 563 -13.76 -23.66 -6.30
N ASP A 564 -13.71 -23.02 -7.48
CA ASP A 564 -12.60 -22.16 -7.93
C ASP A 564 -13.05 -20.70 -8.07
N GLY A 565 -14.12 -20.46 -8.83
CA GLY A 565 -14.69 -19.13 -9.01
C GLY A 565 -13.82 -18.14 -9.82
N GLY A 566 -12.89 -18.64 -10.63
CA GLY A 566 -12.05 -17.85 -11.54
C GLY A 566 -10.60 -17.67 -11.08
N ILE A 567 -10.23 -18.21 -9.92
CA ILE A 567 -8.91 -18.08 -9.32
C ILE A 567 -7.83 -18.74 -10.18
N THR A 568 -8.06 -19.95 -10.68
CA THR A 568 -7.08 -20.65 -11.51
C THR A 568 -6.81 -19.89 -12.81
N TYR A 569 -7.85 -19.32 -13.43
CA TYR A 569 -7.69 -18.53 -14.65
C TYR A 569 -6.89 -17.25 -14.39
N LEU A 570 -7.23 -16.54 -13.31
CA LEU A 570 -6.51 -15.33 -12.91
C LEU A 570 -5.05 -15.62 -12.56
N ALA A 571 -4.76 -16.67 -11.79
CA ALA A 571 -3.39 -17.08 -11.47
C ALA A 571 -2.57 -17.42 -12.72
N GLY A 572 -3.19 -18.11 -13.69
CA GLY A 572 -2.57 -18.39 -14.99
C GLY A 572 -2.27 -17.13 -15.82
N ALA A 573 -3.10 -16.09 -15.72
CA ALA A 573 -2.89 -14.82 -16.40
C ALA A 573 -1.82 -13.94 -15.71
N ILE A 574 -1.65 -14.08 -14.39
CA ILE A 574 -0.64 -13.35 -13.60
C ILE A 574 0.75 -13.97 -13.77
N ALA A 575 0.84 -15.29 -13.93
CA ALA A 575 2.11 -16.01 -13.97
C ALA A 575 3.13 -15.46 -14.99
N PRO A 576 2.76 -15.05 -16.23
CA PRO A 576 3.70 -14.51 -17.21
C PRO A 576 4.38 -13.19 -16.78
N VAL A 577 3.66 -12.32 -16.05
CA VAL A 577 4.21 -11.04 -15.56
C VAL A 577 4.93 -11.17 -14.23
N CYS A 578 4.81 -12.33 -13.58
CA CYS A 578 5.66 -12.74 -12.48
C CYS A 578 7.00 -13.25 -13.01
N ASN A 579 7.79 -12.41 -13.67
CA ASN A 579 9.13 -12.75 -14.15
C ASN A 579 10.19 -11.77 -13.61
N PRO A 580 11.18 -12.23 -12.79
CA PRO A 580 12.20 -11.36 -12.18
C PRO A 580 12.98 -10.50 -13.17
N TYR A 581 13.06 -10.94 -14.43
CA TYR A 581 13.67 -10.20 -15.51
C TYR A 581 12.94 -8.88 -15.81
N ILE A 582 11.61 -8.84 -15.69
CA ILE A 582 10.81 -7.62 -15.90
C ILE A 582 11.22 -6.53 -14.90
N LYS A 583 11.31 -6.87 -13.61
CA LYS A 583 11.77 -5.93 -12.57
C LYS A 583 13.20 -5.47 -12.82
N THR A 584 14.08 -6.39 -13.24
CA THR A 584 15.47 -6.06 -13.57
C THR A 584 15.55 -5.06 -14.73
N GLN A 585 14.75 -5.26 -15.79
CA GLN A 585 14.68 -4.32 -16.92
C GLN A 585 14.08 -2.97 -16.53
N GLN A 586 13.02 -2.95 -15.71
CA GLN A 586 12.41 -1.72 -15.20
C GLN A 586 13.41 -0.88 -14.39
N ILE A 587 14.20 -1.52 -13.53
CA ILE A 587 15.25 -0.85 -12.76
C ILE A 587 16.36 -0.35 -13.69
N ALA A 588 16.80 -1.18 -14.66
CA ALA A 588 17.84 -0.82 -15.61
C ALA A 588 17.46 0.33 -16.55
N ALA A 589 16.18 0.51 -16.89
CA ALA A 589 15.72 1.63 -17.70
C ALA A 589 15.69 2.98 -16.96
N ARG A 590 15.79 2.95 -15.62
CA ARG A 590 15.69 4.12 -14.74
C ARG A 590 17.02 4.59 -14.17
N ILE A 591 18.03 3.72 -14.22
CA ILE A 591 19.41 4.06 -13.87
C ILE A 591 20.12 4.66 -15.09
#